data_AF-A0A7U3VT80-F1
#
_entry.id   AF-A0A7U3VT80-F1
#
_cell.length_a   1.000
_cell.length_b   1.000
_cell.length_c   1.000
_cell.angle_alpha   90.00
_cell.angle_beta   90.00
_cell.angle_gamma   90.00
#
_symmetry.space_group_name_H-M   'P 1'
#
loop_
_entity.id
_entity.type
_entity.pdbx_description
1 polymer ?
#
loop_
_entity_poly.entity_id
_entity_poly.type
_entity_poly.pdbx_seq_one_letter_code
_entity_poly.pdbx_strand_id
1 'polypeptide(L)'
;MDGSSSKQCQSLYAHLRDNSDFVLNTHHQNNLSVGQQSKIKMGGLLALQEILDIENSNQIKDISNLVKVVEEKYTDFEYIPFSKLMPRIAQFKFRKKP
;
A
#
# COMPACT_ATOMS: atom_id res chain seq x y z
N MET A 1 -7.79 -3.83 -23.52
CA MET A 1 -8.70 -3.13 -22.58
C MET A 1 -7.97 -3.10 -21.24
N ASP A 2 -6.99 -2.21 -21.07
CA ASP A 2 -5.98 -2.38 -19.99
C ASP A 2 -5.73 -1.08 -19.20
N GLY A 3 -6.60 -0.07 -19.38
CA GLY A 3 -6.44 1.24 -18.74
C GLY A 3 -7.06 1.37 -17.34
N SER A 4 -7.97 0.47 -16.95
CA SER A 4 -8.70 0.58 -15.67
C SER A 4 -7.83 0.18 -14.48
N SER A 5 -7.17 -0.99 -14.55
CA SER A 5 -6.33 -1.50 -13.46
C SER A 5 -5.12 -0.60 -13.18
N SER A 6 -4.55 0.01 -14.21
CA SER A 6 -3.44 0.98 -14.04
C SER A 6 -3.88 2.23 -13.27
N LYS A 7 -5.09 2.76 -13.56
CA LYS A 7 -5.64 3.92 -12.85
C LYS A 7 -5.94 3.60 -11.39
N GLN A 8 -6.50 2.42 -11.11
CA GLN A 8 -6.81 2.01 -9.74
C GLN A 8 -5.55 1.81 -8.90
N CYS A 9 -4.52 1.16 -9.45
CA CYS A 9 -3.21 1.06 -8.78
C CYS A 9 -2.61 2.44 -8.49
N GLN A 10 -2.69 3.37 -9.44
CA GLN A 10 -2.17 4.73 -9.27
C GLN A 10 -2.95 5.50 -8.21
N SER A 11 -4.28 5.38 -8.19
CA SER A 11 -5.15 6.00 -7.20
C SER A 11 -4.84 5.46 -5.80
N LEU A 12 -4.79 4.13 -5.64
CA LEU A 12 -4.42 3.50 -4.37
C LEU A 12 -3.05 3.97 -3.88
N TYR A 13 -2.05 4.05 -4.77
CA TYR A 13 -0.73 4.56 -4.43
C TYR A 13 -0.77 6.01 -3.94
N ALA A 14 -1.58 6.88 -4.56
CA ALA A 14 -1.73 8.26 -4.12
C ALA A 14 -2.27 8.32 -2.69
N HIS A 15 -3.35 7.60 -2.38
CA HIS A 15 -3.88 7.56 -1.02
C HIS A 15 -2.89 6.99 -0.01
N LEU A 16 -2.17 5.93 -0.35
CA LEU A 16 -1.12 5.38 0.51
C LEU A 16 -0.01 6.41 0.76
N ARG A 17 0.42 7.14 -0.27
CA ARG A 17 1.45 8.17 -0.17
C ARG A 17 1.01 9.32 0.73
N ASP A 18 -0.17 9.88 0.46
CA ASP A 18 -0.67 11.06 1.17
C ASP A 18 -0.89 10.79 2.66
N ASN A 19 -1.24 9.55 3.01
CA ASN A 19 -1.41 9.14 4.41
C ASN A 19 -0.11 8.69 5.09
N SER A 20 0.99 8.50 4.34
CA SER A 20 2.25 7.98 4.90
C SER A 20 3.16 9.06 5.49
N ASP A 21 2.84 10.34 5.32
CA ASP A 21 3.75 11.44 5.63
C ASP A 21 4.24 11.46 7.07
N PHE A 22 3.30 11.28 8.00
CA PHE A 22 3.62 11.24 9.42
C PHE A 22 4.50 10.05 9.78
N VAL A 23 4.10 8.83 9.38
CA VAL A 23 4.78 7.61 9.81
C VAL A 23 6.12 7.36 9.11
N LEU A 24 6.33 7.99 7.95
CA LEU A 24 7.60 7.92 7.20
C LEU A 24 8.45 9.19 7.33
N ASN A 25 7.98 10.19 8.09
CA ASN A 25 8.63 11.48 8.28
C ASN A 25 8.95 12.20 6.95
N THR A 26 7.96 12.28 6.05
CA THR A 26 8.12 12.82 4.68
C THR A 26 7.44 14.16 4.44
N HIS A 27 6.85 14.78 5.48
CA HIS A 27 6.05 16.02 5.41
C HIS A 27 6.74 17.21 4.70
N HIS A 28 8.07 17.25 4.62
CA HIS A 28 8.83 18.30 3.94
C HIS A 28 9.70 17.78 2.78
N GLN A 29 9.46 16.55 2.32
CA GLN A 29 10.26 15.89 1.31
C GLN A 29 9.46 15.70 0.01
N ASN A 30 9.82 16.46 -1.02
CA ASN A 30 9.27 16.24 -2.36
C ASN A 30 9.67 14.85 -2.91
N ASN A 31 10.90 14.41 -2.58
CA ASN A 31 11.46 13.15 -3.04
C ASN A 31 11.55 12.13 -1.91
N LEU A 32 11.02 10.95 -2.15
CA LEU A 32 11.12 9.81 -1.24
C LEU A 32 12.41 9.03 -1.51
N SER A 33 13.12 8.65 -0.45
CA SER A 33 14.18 7.63 -0.55
C SER A 33 13.63 6.32 -1.12
N VAL A 34 14.49 5.50 -1.71
CA VAL A 34 14.11 4.16 -2.21
C VAL A 34 13.42 3.34 -1.11
N GLY A 35 13.94 3.41 0.13
CA GLY A 35 13.33 2.73 1.27
C GLY A 35 11.91 3.18 1.57
N GLN A 36 11.66 4.50 1.60
CA GLN A 36 10.31 5.06 1.80
C GLN A 36 9.38 4.66 0.65
N GLN A 37 9.83 4.76 -0.61
CA GLN A 37 9.02 4.34 -1.76
C GLN A 37 8.61 2.87 -1.66
N SER A 38 9.53 1.99 -1.26
CA SER A 38 9.22 0.57 -1.13
C SER A 38 8.33 0.24 0.06
N LYS A 39 8.42 0.99 1.17
CA LYS A 39 7.44 0.89 2.26
C LYS A 39 6.04 1.21 1.76
N ILE A 40 5.86 2.32 1.04
CA ILE A 40 4.54 2.71 0.51
C ILE A 40 4.04 1.69 -0.52
N LYS A 41 4.88 1.33 -1.50
CA LYS A 41 4.49 0.43 -2.60
C LYS A 41 4.30 -1.01 -2.12
N MET A 42 5.38 -1.67 -1.70
CA MET A 42 5.33 -3.09 -1.33
C MET A 42 4.77 -3.30 0.08
N GLY A 43 5.20 -2.47 1.03
CA GLY A 43 4.68 -2.53 2.40
C GLY A 43 3.20 -2.19 2.46
N GLY A 44 2.73 -1.23 1.65
CA GLY A 44 1.30 -0.90 1.54
C GLY A 44 0.45 -2.07 1.04
N LEU A 45 0.88 -2.74 -0.03
CA LEU A 45 0.15 -3.91 -0.56
C LEU A 45 0.13 -5.08 0.43
N LEU A 46 1.26 -5.35 1.11
CA LEU A 46 1.31 -6.42 2.11
C LEU A 46 0.45 -6.09 3.34
N ALA A 47 0.48 -4.84 3.80
CA ALA A 47 -0.36 -4.40 4.90
C ALA A 47 -1.85 -4.46 4.55
N LEU A 48 -2.21 -4.15 3.29
CA LEU A 48 -3.57 -4.31 2.76
C LEU A 48 -3.99 -5.77 2.79
N GLN A 49 -3.16 -6.67 2.27
CA GLN A 49 -3.44 -8.11 2.31
C GLN A 49 -3.66 -8.62 3.74
N GLU A 50 -2.86 -8.12 4.69
CA GLU A 50 -2.97 -8.47 6.11
C GLU A 50 -4.22 -7.89 6.79
N ILE A 51 -4.63 -6.63 6.52
CA ILE A 51 -5.88 -6.08 7.13
C ILE A 51 -7.14 -6.68 6.51
N LEU A 52 -7.01 -7.21 5.29
CA LEU A 52 -8.10 -7.85 4.57
C LEU A 52 -8.24 -9.34 4.87
N ASP A 53 -7.29 -9.93 5.61
CA ASP A 53 -7.21 -11.36 5.92
C ASP A 53 -7.27 -12.25 4.66
N ILE A 54 -6.68 -11.76 3.56
CA ILE A 54 -6.69 -12.48 2.28
C ILE A 54 -5.69 -13.64 2.29
N GLU A 55 -4.47 -13.36 2.75
CA GLU A 55 -3.39 -14.35 2.79
C GLU A 55 -2.31 -13.91 3.77
N ASN A 56 -1.92 -14.81 4.68
CA ASN A 56 -0.77 -14.61 5.59
C ASN A 56 0.56 -14.93 4.89
N SER A 57 0.79 -14.29 3.73
CA SER A 57 1.99 -14.44 2.92
C SER A 57 2.71 -13.12 2.78
N ASN A 58 4.05 -13.18 2.79
CA ASN A 58 4.91 -12.03 2.50
C ASN A 58 5.10 -11.80 1.00
N GLN A 59 4.20 -12.32 0.16
CA GLN A 59 4.23 -12.21 -1.29
C GLN A 59 2.85 -11.78 -1.80
N ILE A 60 2.84 -10.84 -2.76
CA ILE A 60 1.65 -10.44 -3.49
C ILE A 60 1.63 -11.23 -4.80
N LYS A 61 0.63 -12.12 -4.97
CA LYS A 61 0.51 -12.96 -6.16
C LYS A 61 -0.18 -12.24 -7.32
N ASP A 62 -1.21 -11.45 -7.00
CA ASP A 62 -2.01 -10.71 -7.97
C ASP A 62 -2.38 -9.33 -7.40
N ILE A 63 -1.66 -8.32 -7.88
CA ILE A 63 -1.88 -6.92 -7.46
C ILE A 63 -3.23 -6.42 -7.95
N SER A 64 -3.63 -6.77 -9.18
CA SER A 64 -4.88 -6.30 -9.77
C SER A 64 -6.09 -6.82 -8.99
N ASN A 65 -6.06 -8.10 -8.62
CA ASN A 65 -7.10 -8.68 -7.78
C ASN A 65 -7.11 -8.07 -6.37
N LEU A 66 -5.94 -7.86 -5.75
CA LEU A 66 -5.87 -7.21 -4.44
C LEU A 66 -6.47 -5.80 -4.47
N VAL A 67 -6.11 -4.97 -5.45
CA VAL A 67 -6.64 -3.61 -5.61
C VAL A 67 -8.16 -3.62 -5.79
N LYS A 68 -8.68 -4.55 -6.59
CA LYS A 68 -10.11 -4.74 -6.79
C LYS A 68 -10.82 -5.13 -5.49
N VAL A 69 -10.28 -6.06 -4.70
CA VAL A 69 -10.85 -6.45 -3.40
C VAL A 69 -10.85 -5.28 -2.41
N VAL A 70 -9.80 -4.44 -2.41
CA VAL A 70 -9.74 -3.24 -1.58
C VAL A 70 -10.87 -2.27 -1.96
N GLU A 71 -11.02 -1.98 -3.26
CA GLU A 71 -12.04 -1.08 -3.78
C GLU A 71 -13.45 -1.61 -3.49
N GLU A 72 -13.71 -2.90 -3.71
CA GLU A 72 -15.01 -3.53 -3.43
C GLU A 72 -15.35 -3.52 -1.94
N LYS A 73 -14.37 -3.77 -1.05
CA LYS A 73 -14.63 -3.82 0.40
C LYS A 73 -14.89 -2.44 1.00
N TYR A 74 -14.14 -1.43 0.56
CA TYR A 74 -14.21 -0.09 1.13
C TYR A 74 -15.07 0.87 0.30
N THR A 75 -15.58 0.44 -0.86
CA THR A 75 -16.30 1.24 -1.85
C THR A 75 -15.45 2.34 -2.51
N ASP A 76 -14.55 2.96 -1.74
CA ASP A 76 -13.54 3.93 -2.18
C ASP A 76 -12.26 3.76 -1.32
N PHE A 77 -11.10 4.13 -1.86
CA PHE A 77 -9.82 4.10 -1.16
C PHE A 77 -9.74 5.12 -0.01
N GLU A 78 -10.57 6.17 -0.01
CA GLU A 78 -10.69 7.10 1.12
C GLU A 78 -11.15 6.42 2.42
N TYR A 79 -11.93 5.33 2.32
CA TYR A 79 -12.46 4.61 3.48
C TYR A 79 -11.51 3.52 4.01
N ILE A 80 -10.32 3.39 3.43
CA ILE A 80 -9.28 2.50 3.96
C ILE A 80 -8.93 2.94 5.39
N PRO A 81 -8.87 2.02 6.37
CA PRO A 81 -8.50 2.37 7.74
C PRO A 81 -7.00 2.66 7.86
N PHE A 82 -6.54 3.81 7.36
CA PHE A 82 -5.12 4.20 7.34
C PHE A 82 -4.49 4.20 8.73
N SER A 83 -5.26 4.49 9.79
CA SER A 83 -4.79 4.39 11.18
C SER A 83 -4.31 2.98 11.57
N LYS A 84 -4.89 1.93 10.98
CA LYS A 84 -4.46 0.53 11.16
C LYS A 84 -3.36 0.13 10.17
N LEU A 85 -3.37 0.73 8.98
CA LEU A 85 -2.45 0.40 7.89
C LEU A 85 -1.06 1.03 8.08
N MET A 86 -1.00 2.30 8.49
CA MET A 86 0.25 3.07 8.56
C MET A 86 1.31 2.47 9.48
N PRO A 87 0.98 1.95 10.68
CA PRO A 87 1.97 1.28 11.53
C PRO A 87 2.65 0.09 10.83
N ARG A 88 1.89 -0.69 10.05
CA ARG A 88 2.41 -1.85 9.29
C ARG A 88 3.33 -1.41 8.16
N ILE A 89 2.93 -0.37 7.42
CA ILE A 89 3.77 0.25 6.37
C ILE A 89 5.10 0.75 6.94
N ALA A 90 5.06 1.45 8.07
CA ALA A 90 6.26 1.99 8.71
C ALA A 90 7.25 0.89 9.15
N GLN A 91 6.72 -0.25 9.61
CA GLN A 91 7.50 -1.40 10.07
C GLN A 91 8.03 -2.28 8.93
N PHE A 92 7.55 -2.10 7.68
CA PHE A 92 8.00 -2.89 6.55
C PHE A 92 9.52 -2.84 6.37
N LYS A 93 10.12 -4.03 6.22
CA LYS A 93 11.52 -4.24 5.88
C LYS A 93 11.59 -5.12 4.65
N PHE A 94 12.48 -4.79 3.73
CA PHE A 94 12.77 -5.69 2.61
C PHE A 94 13.19 -7.05 3.15
N ARG A 95 12.68 -8.11 2.50
CA ARG A 95 13.19 -9.45 2.74
C ARG A 95 14.66 -9.47 2.33
N LYS A 96 15.55 -9.78 3.27
CA LYS A 96 16.93 -10.10 2.92
C LYS A 96 16.89 -11.39 2.10
N LYS A 97 17.60 -11.42 0.96
CA LYS A 97 17.86 -12.69 0.29
C LYS A 97 18.59 -13.60 1.28
N PRO A 98 18.22 -14.90 1.36
CA PRO A 98 18.99 -15.86 2.14
C PRO A 98 20.43 -15.94 1.63
#